data_AF-A0A937B3M5-F1
#
_entry.id   AF-A0A937B3M5-F1
#
_cell.length_a   1.000
_cell.length_b   1.000
_cell.length_c   1.000
_cell.angle_alpha   90.00
_cell.angle_beta   90.00
_cell.angle_gamma   90.00
#
_symmetry.space_group_name_H-M   'P 1'
#
loop_
_entity.id
_entity.type
_entity.pdbx_description
1 polymer ?
#
loop_
_entity_poly.entity_id
_entity_poly.type
_entity_poly.pdbx_seq_one_letter_code
_entity_poly.pdbx_strand_id
1 'polypeptide(L)'
;MAYLEKRRSVLIGPEDKKRHVAPGTIERECAALMAVLNLAVDMDHLDKNRLKRLPVPEYVKRERIVEGWELLKIRDAASPNVWRIAMAALQIGLRESKLIEIHEEWLMQRGDGWWVVPSPGQTKIKGVPKMVPLNSLAYEALFGKTPRIGGRFFHHWKDGNSFKHT
;
A
#
# COMPACT_ATOMS: atom_id res chain seq x y z
N MET A 1 -12.07 42.35 -6.59
CA MET A 1 -10.87 41.57 -6.99
C MET A 1 -9.80 41.55 -5.89
N ALA A 2 -9.36 42.70 -5.37
CA ALA A 2 -8.32 42.79 -4.31
C ALA A 2 -8.63 42.02 -3.00
N TYR A 3 -9.90 41.95 -2.56
CA TYR A 3 -10.29 41.19 -1.36
C TYR A 3 -10.10 39.67 -1.52
N LEU A 4 -10.40 39.13 -2.70
CA LEU A 4 -10.26 37.71 -3.00
C LEU A 4 -8.79 37.33 -3.14
N GLU A 5 -7.97 38.20 -3.73
CA GLU A 5 -6.51 38.01 -3.82
C GLU A 5 -5.85 38.03 -2.44
N LYS A 6 -6.26 38.96 -1.56
CA LYS A 6 -5.77 39.04 -0.18
C LYS A 6 -6.20 37.82 0.66
N ARG A 7 -7.41 37.28 0.47
CA ARG A 7 -7.80 36.02 1.10
C ARG A 7 -7.07 34.81 0.52
N ARG A 8 -6.83 34.80 -0.79
CA ARG A 8 -6.11 33.74 -1.49
C ARG A 8 -4.66 33.64 -0.99
N SER A 9 -3.96 34.76 -0.81
CA SER A 9 -2.60 34.76 -0.25
C SER A 9 -2.56 34.33 1.23
N VAL A 10 -3.57 34.69 2.02
CA VAL A 10 -3.69 34.26 3.42
C VAL A 10 -4.02 32.76 3.55
N LEU A 11 -4.85 32.22 2.65
CA LEU A 11 -5.24 30.79 2.66
C LEU A 11 -4.16 29.85 2.11
N ILE A 12 -3.39 30.30 1.12
CA ILE A 12 -2.37 29.46 0.46
C ILE A 12 -1.05 29.46 1.26
N GLY A 13 -0.85 30.44 2.16
CA GLY A 13 0.39 30.60 2.91
C GLY A 13 1.58 30.98 2.01
N PRO A 14 2.76 31.26 2.60
CA PRO A 14 3.97 31.52 1.82
C PRO A 14 4.32 30.31 0.95
N GLU A 15 4.76 30.55 -0.30
CA GLU A 15 5.18 29.52 -1.28
C GLU A 15 6.15 28.50 -0.67
N ASP A 16 7.06 28.97 0.19
CA ASP A 16 8.08 28.15 0.88
C ASP A 16 7.50 27.10 1.84
N LYS A 17 6.21 27.18 2.18
CA LYS A 17 5.49 26.20 3.02
C LYS A 17 4.54 25.31 2.23
N LYS A 18 4.48 25.43 0.90
CA LYS A 18 3.66 24.54 0.07
C LYS A 18 4.23 23.12 0.13
N ARG A 19 3.53 22.25 0.85
CA ARG A 19 3.78 20.81 0.75
C ARG A 19 3.37 20.37 -0.66
N HIS A 20 4.29 19.80 -1.40
CA HIS A 20 3.95 19.10 -2.64
C HIS A 20 3.12 17.88 -2.29
N VAL A 21 1.80 17.97 -2.50
CA VAL A 21 0.87 16.87 -2.28
C VAL A 21 0.62 16.17 -3.62
N ALA A 22 0.70 14.84 -3.64
CA ALA A 22 0.45 14.07 -4.85
C ALA A 22 -1.00 14.25 -5.35
N PRO A 23 -1.25 14.31 -6.67
CA PRO A 23 -2.60 14.48 -7.24
C PRO A 23 -3.62 13.46 -6.71
N GLY A 24 -3.25 12.18 -6.60
CA GLY A 24 -4.13 11.15 -6.04
C GLY A 24 -4.41 11.27 -4.54
N THR A 25 -3.64 12.08 -3.81
CA THR A 25 -4.00 12.46 -2.43
C THR A 25 -5.03 13.57 -2.45
N ILE A 26 -4.86 14.58 -3.32
CA ILE A 26 -5.83 15.67 -3.50
C ILE A 26 -7.20 15.11 -3.91
N GLU A 27 -7.23 14.18 -4.86
CA GLU A 27 -8.46 13.53 -5.31
C GLU A 27 -9.19 12.81 -4.18
N ARG A 28 -8.49 11.99 -3.39
CA ARG A 28 -9.08 11.25 -2.27
C ARG A 28 -9.62 12.16 -1.17
N GLU A 29 -8.89 13.21 -0.82
CA GLU A 29 -9.35 14.20 0.17
C GLU A 29 -10.58 14.97 -0.35
N CYS A 30 -10.57 15.38 -1.63
CA CYS A 30 -11.71 16.03 -2.26
C CYS A 30 -12.93 15.11 -2.33
N ALA A 31 -12.75 13.82 -2.62
CA ALA A 31 -13.82 12.83 -2.61
C ALA A 31 -14.45 12.69 -1.21
N ALA A 32 -13.64 12.66 -0.15
CA ALA A 32 -14.12 12.62 1.23
C ALA A 32 -14.93 13.88 1.59
N LEU A 33 -14.42 15.07 1.26
CA LEU A 33 -15.12 16.33 1.48
C LEU A 33 -16.45 16.40 0.71
N MET A 34 -16.45 15.97 -0.55
CA MET A 34 -17.69 15.91 -1.35
C MET A 34 -18.71 14.96 -0.73
N ALA A 35 -18.29 13.80 -0.22
CA ALA A 35 -19.18 12.85 0.43
C ALA A 35 -19.83 13.43 1.70
N VAL A 36 -19.04 14.10 2.55
CA VAL A 36 -19.56 14.75 3.76
C VAL A 36 -20.55 15.88 3.43
N LEU A 37 -20.24 16.72 2.44
CA LEU A 37 -21.11 17.82 2.05
C LEU A 37 -22.40 17.32 1.37
N ASN A 38 -22.32 16.25 0.59
CA ASN A 38 -23.52 15.61 0.03
C ASN A 38 -24.40 15.04 1.15
N LEU A 39 -23.81 14.35 2.13
CA LEU A 39 -24.56 13.84 3.29
C LEU A 39 -25.25 14.99 4.07
N ALA A 40 -24.57 16.12 4.25
CA ALA A 40 -25.17 17.28 4.90
C ALA A 40 -26.33 17.90 4.11
N VAL A 41 -26.30 17.82 2.78
CA VAL A 41 -27.45 18.20 1.93
C VAL A 41 -28.58 17.18 2.08
N ASP A 42 -28.26 15.89 2.07
CA ASP A 42 -29.25 14.81 2.23
C ASP A 42 -29.95 14.84 3.61
N MET A 43 -29.30 15.41 4.62
CA MET A 43 -29.82 15.65 5.96
C MET A 43 -30.48 17.03 6.15
N ASP A 44 -30.70 17.80 5.07
CA ASP A 44 -31.25 19.16 5.09
C ASP A 44 -30.45 20.17 5.95
N HIS A 45 -29.19 19.88 6.25
CA HIS A 45 -28.28 20.83 6.93
C HIS A 45 -27.68 21.86 5.97
N LEU A 46 -27.70 21.58 4.66
CA LEU A 46 -27.23 22.48 3.60
C LEU A 46 -28.21 22.49 2.44
N ASP A 47 -28.33 23.65 1.78
CA ASP A 47 -29.15 23.81 0.56
C ASP A 47 -28.61 23.00 -0.61
N LYS A 48 -27.28 23.00 -0.79
CA LYS A 48 -26.58 22.28 -1.84
C LYS A 48 -25.08 22.17 -1.57
N ASN A 49 -24.45 21.17 -2.19
CA ASN A 49 -23.00 21.03 -2.17
C ASN A 49 -22.33 22.06 -3.09
N ARG A 50 -21.75 23.11 -2.50
CA ARG A 50 -21.04 24.17 -3.23
C ARG A 50 -19.70 23.75 -3.82
N LEU A 51 -19.13 22.63 -3.37
CA LEU A 51 -17.87 22.07 -3.88
C LEU A 51 -18.08 21.10 -5.05
N LYS A 52 -19.32 20.86 -5.50
CA LYS A 52 -19.62 19.97 -6.63
C LYS A 52 -18.91 20.35 -7.94
N ARG A 53 -18.54 21.62 -8.10
CA ARG A 53 -17.82 22.15 -9.28
C ARG A 53 -16.31 22.34 -9.05
N LEU A 54 -15.79 21.88 -7.90
CA LEU A 54 -14.36 21.99 -7.62
C LEU A 54 -13.60 21.13 -8.66
N PRO A 55 -12.65 21.71 -9.42
CA PRO A 55 -11.84 20.92 -10.34
C PRO A 55 -10.91 20.03 -9.53
N VAL A 56 -11.20 18.73 -9.52
CA VAL A 56 -10.36 17.72 -8.87
C VAL A 56 -9.39 17.17 -9.92
N PRO A 57 -8.07 17.12 -9.64
CA PRO A 57 -7.12 16.51 -10.55
C PRO A 57 -7.41 15.01 -10.70
N GLU A 58 -7.41 14.53 -11.94
CA GLU A 58 -7.64 13.10 -12.23
C GLU A 58 -6.45 12.27 -11.76
N TYR A 59 -6.70 11.27 -10.94
CA TYR A 59 -5.68 10.31 -10.57
C TYR A 59 -5.49 9.28 -11.68
N VAL A 60 -4.37 9.36 -12.37
CA VAL A 60 -3.95 8.30 -13.28
C VAL A 60 -3.41 7.14 -12.45
N LYS A 61 -4.08 5.99 -12.55
CA LYS A 61 -3.63 4.75 -11.91
C LYS A 61 -2.28 4.35 -12.48
N ARG A 62 -1.37 3.88 -11.62
CA ARG A 62 -0.11 3.29 -12.09
C ARG A 62 -0.41 1.93 -12.69
N GLU A 63 -0.28 1.83 -14.01
CA GLU A 63 -0.51 0.58 -14.75
C GLU A 63 0.77 -0.16 -15.11
N ARG A 64 1.92 0.52 -15.04
CA ARG A 64 3.20 -0.06 -15.39
C ARG A 64 3.55 -1.24 -14.47
N ILE A 65 3.79 -2.39 -15.07
CA ILE A 65 4.29 -3.60 -14.43
C ILE A 65 5.79 -3.69 -14.72
N VAL A 66 6.54 -4.25 -13.77
CA VAL A 66 7.99 -4.47 -13.90
C VAL A 66 8.29 -5.46 -15.02
N GLU A 67 9.26 -5.14 -15.87
CA GLU A 67 9.71 -6.04 -16.94
C GLU A 67 10.77 -7.04 -16.44
N GLY A 68 10.97 -8.14 -17.17
CA GLY A 68 11.90 -9.20 -16.77
C GLY A 68 13.34 -8.74 -16.57
N TRP A 69 13.84 -7.84 -17.42
CA TRP A 69 15.20 -7.29 -17.28
C TRP A 69 15.31 -6.31 -16.10
N GLU A 70 14.22 -5.65 -15.71
CA GLU A 70 14.18 -4.80 -14.53
C GLU A 70 14.25 -5.63 -13.26
N LEU A 71 13.61 -6.80 -13.24
CA LEU A 71 13.75 -7.77 -12.14
C LEU A 71 15.19 -8.24 -11.98
N LEU A 72 15.93 -8.44 -13.07
CA LEU A 72 17.35 -8.78 -13.01
C LEU A 72 18.17 -7.65 -12.37
N LYS A 73 17.94 -6.39 -12.76
CA LYS A 73 18.61 -5.24 -12.15
C LYS A 73 18.26 -5.08 -10.67
N ILE A 74 17.00 -5.31 -10.30
CA ILE A 74 16.56 -5.29 -8.90
C ILE A 74 17.26 -6.40 -8.12
N ARG A 75 17.36 -7.61 -8.66
CA ARG A 75 18.07 -8.73 -8.03
C ARG A 75 19.53 -8.38 -7.78
N ASP A 76 20.21 -7.82 -8.78
CA ASP A 76 21.64 -7.55 -8.71
C ASP A 76 21.95 -6.40 -7.72
N ALA A 77 21.01 -5.47 -7.52
CA ALA A 77 21.11 -4.39 -6.53
C ALA A 77 20.59 -4.76 -5.12
N ALA A 78 19.76 -5.81 -5.01
CA ALA A 78 19.11 -6.17 -3.75
C ALA A 78 20.04 -6.97 -2.84
N SER A 79 19.94 -6.72 -1.53
CA SER A 79 20.54 -7.64 -0.55
C SER A 79 19.82 -9.00 -0.59
N PRO A 80 20.45 -10.09 -0.13
CA PRO A 80 19.83 -11.42 -0.16
C PRO A 80 18.46 -11.48 0.52
N ASN A 81 18.28 -10.76 1.64
CA ASN A 81 17.00 -10.71 2.34
C ASN A 81 15.93 -9.91 1.56
N VAL A 82 16.33 -8.82 0.91
CA VAL A 82 15.42 -8.01 0.07
C VAL A 82 14.99 -8.81 -1.16
N TRP A 83 15.91 -9.55 -1.76
CA TRP A 83 15.56 -10.42 -2.88
C TRP A 83 14.61 -11.54 -2.45
N ARG A 84 14.81 -12.16 -1.28
CA ARG A 84 13.90 -13.19 -0.76
C ARG A 84 12.47 -12.70 -0.57
N ILE A 85 12.27 -11.52 0.02
CA ILE A 85 10.91 -10.97 0.18
C ILE A 85 10.30 -10.57 -1.17
N ALA A 86 11.08 -10.01 -2.09
CA ALA A 86 10.62 -9.74 -3.45
C ALA A 86 10.22 -11.02 -4.17
N MET A 87 11.00 -12.08 -3.98
CA MET A 87 10.75 -13.37 -4.61
C MET A 87 9.49 -14.02 -4.04
N ALA A 88 9.28 -13.97 -2.72
CA ALA A 88 8.01 -14.36 -2.13
C ALA A 88 6.84 -13.53 -2.69
N ALA A 89 6.97 -12.20 -2.76
CA ALA A 89 5.94 -11.30 -3.27
C ALA A 89 5.47 -11.65 -4.68
N LEU A 90 6.40 -11.94 -5.59
CA LEU A 90 6.10 -12.30 -6.98
C LEU A 90 5.35 -13.64 -7.09
N GLN A 91 5.56 -14.57 -6.14
CA GLN A 91 4.96 -15.90 -6.21
C GLN A 91 3.59 -15.97 -5.52
N ILE A 92 3.38 -15.21 -4.44
CA ILE A 92 2.14 -15.31 -3.62
C ILE A 92 1.27 -14.06 -3.66
N GLY A 93 1.76 -12.96 -4.25
CA GLY A 93 0.96 -11.74 -4.49
C GLY A 93 0.51 -11.01 -3.23
N LEU A 94 1.09 -11.31 -2.06
CA LEU A 94 0.76 -10.61 -0.82
C LEU A 94 1.38 -9.21 -0.79
N ARG A 95 0.69 -8.28 -0.15
CA ARG A 95 1.20 -6.92 0.07
C ARG A 95 2.44 -6.96 0.96
N GLU A 96 3.36 -6.03 0.74
CA GLU A 96 4.60 -5.88 1.50
C GLU A 96 4.41 -6.03 3.02
N SER A 97 3.47 -5.30 3.62
CA SER A 97 3.24 -5.39 5.07
C SER A 97 2.82 -6.80 5.51
N LYS A 98 2.05 -7.51 4.68
CA LYS A 98 1.62 -8.88 4.96
C LYS A 98 2.74 -9.89 4.78
N LEU A 99 3.67 -9.65 3.87
CA LEU A 99 4.88 -10.47 3.71
C LEU A 99 5.80 -10.35 4.92
N ILE A 100 6.03 -9.12 5.41
CA ILE A 100 6.88 -8.86 6.59
C ILE A 100 6.27 -9.50 7.84
N GLU A 101 4.94 -9.51 7.94
CA GLU A 101 4.21 -10.15 9.03
C GLU A 101 4.24 -11.69 8.99
N ILE A 102 4.68 -12.35 7.91
CA ILE A 102 4.58 -13.82 7.83
C ILE A 102 5.40 -14.50 8.92
N HIS A 103 4.71 -15.42 9.60
CA HIS A 103 5.20 -16.28 10.65
C HIS A 103 5.30 -17.73 10.16
N GLU A 104 6.26 -18.48 10.69
CA GLU A 104 6.36 -19.91 10.40
C GLU A 104 5.09 -20.65 10.87
N GLU A 105 4.53 -20.24 12.00
CA GLU A 105 3.32 -20.84 12.59
C GLU A 105 2.07 -20.67 11.73
N TRP A 106 2.12 -19.79 10.72
CA TRP A 106 1.02 -19.55 9.79
C TRP A 106 1.09 -20.43 8.55
N LEU A 107 2.15 -21.22 8.43
CA LEU A 107 2.34 -22.18 7.35
C LEU A 107 1.73 -23.51 7.75
N MET A 108 1.03 -24.12 6.81
CA MET A 108 0.42 -25.43 6.97
C MET A 108 0.77 -26.31 5.78
N GLN A 109 1.16 -27.55 6.07
CA GLN A 109 1.31 -28.57 5.06
C GLN A 109 -0.04 -29.26 4.84
N ARG A 110 -0.45 -29.34 3.59
CA ARG A 110 -1.65 -30.04 3.12
C ARG A 110 -1.25 -31.12 2.13
N GLY A 111 -2.23 -31.94 1.73
CA GLY A 111 -1.99 -33.02 0.75
C GLY A 111 -1.45 -32.53 -0.60
N ASP A 112 -1.73 -31.28 -0.95
CA ASP A 112 -1.31 -30.64 -2.20
C ASP A 112 -0.10 -29.69 -2.06
N GLY A 113 0.49 -29.60 -0.86
CA GLY A 113 1.71 -28.81 -0.63
C GLY A 113 1.59 -27.84 0.55
N TRP A 114 2.44 -26.82 0.54
CA TRP A 114 2.51 -25.81 1.60
C TRP A 114 1.54 -24.67 1.33
N TRP A 115 0.94 -24.15 2.39
CA TRP A 115 0.01 -23.03 2.34
C TRP A 115 0.33 -22.04 3.45
N VAL A 116 0.12 -20.75 3.18
CA VAL A 116 0.19 -19.70 4.20
C VAL A 116 -1.20 -19.16 4.50
N VAL A 117 -1.49 -18.96 5.79
CA VAL A 117 -2.70 -18.32 6.29
C VAL A 117 -2.33 -16.94 6.81
N PRO A 118 -2.37 -15.88 5.96
CA PRO A 118 -1.97 -14.56 6.39
C PRO A 118 -2.95 -14.01 7.46
N SER A 119 -2.45 -13.17 8.34
CA SER A 119 -3.31 -12.46 9.30
C SER A 119 -4.41 -11.68 8.58
N PRO A 120 -5.64 -11.68 9.12
CA PRO A 120 -6.76 -10.99 8.50
C PRO A 120 -6.46 -9.50 8.30
N GLY A 121 -7.05 -8.91 7.25
CA GLY A 121 -6.99 -7.48 7.06
C GLY A 121 -7.70 -6.75 8.19
N GLN A 122 -7.17 -5.60 8.63
CA GLN A 122 -7.82 -4.76 9.64
C GLN A 122 -9.20 -4.27 9.22
N THR A 123 -9.47 -4.22 7.90
CA THR A 123 -10.78 -3.89 7.36
C THR A 123 -11.17 -4.91 6.30
N LYS A 124 -12.47 -5.23 6.22
CA LYS A 124 -13.03 -6.12 5.16
C LYS A 124 -12.74 -5.59 3.75
N ILE A 125 -12.62 -4.27 3.63
CA ILE A 125 -12.35 -3.56 2.36
C ILE A 125 -10.97 -3.92 1.79
N LYS A 126 -9.96 -4.14 2.65
CA LYS A 126 -8.58 -4.35 2.20
C LYS A 126 -8.28 -5.77 1.70
N GLY A 127 -9.29 -6.64 1.60
CA GLY A 127 -9.26 -7.90 0.85
C GLY A 127 -7.97 -8.71 1.02
N VAL A 128 -7.83 -9.40 2.16
CA VAL A 128 -6.71 -10.33 2.38
C VAL A 128 -7.21 -11.75 2.09
N PRO A 129 -6.51 -12.53 1.26
CA PRO A 129 -6.87 -13.93 1.02
C PRO A 129 -6.89 -14.71 2.33
N LYS A 130 -7.83 -15.66 2.47
CA LYS A 130 -7.87 -16.53 3.66
C LYS A 130 -6.66 -17.47 3.71
N MET A 131 -6.26 -17.98 2.54
CA MET A 131 -5.16 -18.93 2.38
C MET A 131 -4.51 -18.69 1.03
N VAL A 132 -3.20 -18.89 0.93
CA VAL A 132 -2.44 -18.77 -0.32
C VAL A 132 -1.53 -19.98 -0.44
N PRO A 133 -1.55 -20.71 -1.58
CA PRO A 133 -0.65 -21.84 -1.79
C PRO A 133 0.78 -21.33 -1.99
N LEU A 134 1.75 -22.07 -1.47
CA LEU A 134 3.17 -21.85 -1.70
C LEU A 134 3.66 -22.85 -2.74
N ASN A 135 4.11 -22.34 -3.87
CA ASN A 135 4.93 -23.13 -4.77
C ASN A 135 6.35 -23.31 -4.21
N SER A 136 7.16 -24.14 -4.87
CA SER A 136 8.53 -24.44 -4.46
C SER A 136 9.41 -23.19 -4.32
N LEU A 137 9.27 -22.22 -5.23
CA LEU A 137 10.03 -20.97 -5.21
C LEU A 137 9.63 -20.08 -4.03
N ALA A 138 8.34 -19.98 -3.72
CA ALA A 138 7.85 -19.24 -2.56
C ALA A 138 8.31 -19.88 -1.25
N TYR A 139 8.26 -21.22 -1.19
CA TYR A 139 8.75 -21.99 -0.06
C TYR A 139 10.25 -21.76 0.16
N GLU A 140 11.07 -21.88 -0.89
CA GLU A 140 12.50 -21.62 -0.82
C GLU A 140 12.81 -20.17 -0.45
N ALA A 141 12.04 -19.20 -0.96
CA ALA A 141 12.21 -17.79 -0.59
C ALA A 141 11.97 -17.55 0.91
N LEU A 142 10.97 -18.19 1.51
CA LEU A 142 10.64 -18.06 2.93
C LEU A 142 11.62 -18.84 3.82
N PHE A 143 11.87 -20.12 3.57
CA PHE A 143 12.72 -20.94 4.43
C PHE A 143 14.22 -20.76 4.15
N GLY A 144 14.60 -20.52 2.90
CA GLY A 144 16.00 -20.48 2.48
C GLY A 144 16.72 -21.79 2.77
N LYS A 145 18.00 -21.69 3.13
CA LYS A 145 18.87 -22.85 3.43
C LYS A 145 19.03 -23.12 4.93
N THR A 146 18.38 -22.35 5.80
CA THR A 146 18.66 -22.37 7.24
C THR A 146 17.46 -22.95 8.00
N PRO A 147 17.65 -23.99 8.83
CA PRO A 147 16.61 -24.46 9.73
C PRO A 147 16.16 -23.32 10.65
N ARG A 148 14.85 -23.17 10.82
CA ARG A 148 14.25 -22.17 11.73
C ARG A 148 13.38 -22.87 12.77
N ILE A 149 13.23 -22.19 13.90
CA ILE A 149 12.35 -22.59 14.99
C ILE A 149 11.47 -21.38 15.30
N GLY A 150 10.33 -21.30 14.61
CA GLY A 150 9.27 -20.33 14.86
C GLY A 150 9.61 -18.88 14.51
N GLY A 151 8.59 -18.03 14.64
CA GLY A 151 8.67 -16.59 14.51
C GLY A 151 8.58 -16.04 13.08
N ARG A 152 8.89 -14.74 12.96
CA ARG A 152 8.77 -14.02 11.68
C ARG A 152 9.92 -14.33 10.74
N PHE A 153 9.61 -14.61 9.48
CA PHE A 153 10.64 -14.81 8.43
C PHE A 153 11.52 -13.57 8.29
N PHE A 154 10.91 -12.41 8.22
CA PHE A 154 11.59 -11.13 8.00
C PHE A 154 11.68 -10.28 9.27
N HIS A 155 12.06 -10.89 10.39
CA HIS A 155 12.16 -10.24 11.71
C HIS A 155 13.01 -8.95 11.77
N HIS A 156 13.94 -8.74 10.83
CA HIS A 156 14.75 -7.51 10.74
C HIS A 156 13.92 -6.28 10.35
N TRP A 157 12.73 -6.47 9.78
CA TRP A 157 11.81 -5.41 9.43
C TRP A 157 10.61 -5.40 10.36
N LYS A 158 10.26 -4.21 10.84
CA LYS A 158 9.12 -4.04 11.76
C LYS A 158 7.81 -4.04 11.01
N ASP A 159 7.75 -3.22 9.96
CA ASP A 159 6.60 -3.05 9.06
C ASP A 159 7.07 -2.52 7.68
N GLY A 160 6.15 -2.18 6.79
CA GLY A 160 6.47 -1.66 5.44
C GLY A 160 7.09 -0.25 5.41
N ASN A 161 7.25 0.43 6.55
CA ASN A 161 8.08 1.63 6.60
C ASN A 161 9.57 1.32 6.73
N SER A 162 9.94 0.07 7.04
CA SER A 162 11.35 -0.33 7.11
C SER A 162 12.10 -0.17 5.78
N PHE A 163 11.37 -0.08 4.66
CA PHE A 163 11.93 0.14 3.32
C PHE A 163 12.02 1.63 2.91
N LYS A 164 11.47 2.56 3.71
CA LYS A 164 11.38 3.99 3.36
C LYS A 164 12.58 4.83 3.81
N HIS A 165 13.56 4.22 4.48
CA HIS A 165 14.73 4.92 4.99
C HIS A 165 15.99 4.42 4.28
N THR A 166 16.37 5.17 3.24
CA THR A 166 17.74 5.27 2.71
C THR A 166 17.98 6.71 2.30
#